data_AF-A0AAV0MNI2-F1
#
_entry.id   AF-A0AAV0MNI2-F1
#
_cell.length_a   1.000
_cell.length_b   1.000
_cell.length_c   1.000
_cell.angle_alpha   90.00
_cell.angle_beta   90.00
_cell.angle_gamma   90.00
#
_symmetry.space_group_name_H-M   'P 1'
#
loop_
_entity.id
_entity.type
_entity.pdbx_description
1 polymer ?
#
loop_
_entity_poly.entity_id
_entity_poly.type
_entity_poly.pdbx_seq_one_letter_code
_entity_poly.pdbx_strand_id
1 'polypeptide(L)'
;MFSETKTKFLHELTVGDNTGVLKLRLIHSWKSTNPANPGYVYDYSTLWVDETGMLIHGLSDRNFAGHLESKLSTGSVYCIKEFITRPAKELYRPCMNNICISIVPATDFEDVTAFATDFVSDSFDFCQFESLRNRAGINTILTGRMYCAYALLNYV
;
A
#
# COMPACT_ATOMS: atom_id res chain seq x y z
N MET A 1 2.13 15.64 -30.63
CA MET A 1 1.28 14.44 -30.54
C MET A 1 1.46 13.91 -29.13
N PHE A 2 0.54 14.23 -28.22
CA PHE A 2 0.64 13.78 -26.84
C PHE A 2 0.28 12.28 -26.82
N SER A 3 1.23 11.44 -26.43
CA SER A 3 0.93 10.03 -26.16
C SER A 3 -0.06 10.00 -25.00
N GLU A 4 -1.26 9.46 -25.22
CA GLU A 4 -2.14 9.09 -24.11
C GLU A 4 -1.33 8.19 -23.17
N THR A 5 -1.14 8.63 -21.93
CA THR A 5 -0.38 7.85 -20.97
C THR A 5 -1.28 6.71 -20.51
N LYS A 6 -0.94 5.47 -20.88
CA LYS A 6 -1.74 4.29 -20.57
C LYS A 6 -1.88 4.11 -19.05
N THR A 7 -3.12 4.00 -18.56
CA THR A 7 -3.40 3.52 -17.20
C THR A 7 -3.13 2.02 -17.10
N LYS A 8 -2.44 1.59 -16.04
CA LYS A 8 -2.10 0.18 -15.80
C LYS A 8 -2.72 -0.31 -14.48
N PHE A 9 -3.17 -1.56 -14.46
CA PHE A 9 -3.51 -2.29 -13.24
C PHE A 9 -2.26 -2.90 -12.59
N LEU A 10 -2.34 -3.24 -11.31
CA LEU A 10 -1.18 -3.77 -10.58
C LEU A 10 -0.73 -5.14 -11.08
N HIS A 11 -1.66 -5.97 -11.58
CA HIS A 11 -1.34 -7.27 -12.15
C HIS A 11 -0.60 -7.18 -13.50
N GLU A 12 -0.59 -6.01 -14.15
CA GLU A 12 0.16 -5.78 -15.39
C GLU A 12 1.62 -5.38 -15.12
N LEU A 13 1.97 -5.08 -13.87
CA LEU A 13 3.30 -4.58 -13.51
C LEU A 13 4.31 -5.70 -13.31
N THR A 14 5.53 -5.42 -13.75
CA THR A 14 6.73 -6.23 -13.59
C THR A 14 7.81 -5.41 -12.89
N VAL A 15 8.90 -6.05 -12.43
CA VAL A 15 10.02 -5.33 -11.80
C VAL A 15 10.73 -4.44 -12.83
N GLY A 16 10.95 -3.17 -12.48
CA GLY A 16 11.61 -2.18 -13.35
C GLY A 16 10.66 -1.33 -14.19
N ASP A 17 9.35 -1.60 -14.16
CA ASP A 17 8.33 -0.74 -14.74
C ASP A 17 8.37 0.67 -14.12
N ASN A 18 8.45 1.67 -14.99
CA ASN A 18 8.52 3.09 -14.62
C ASN A 18 7.70 3.98 -15.57
N THR A 19 6.75 3.39 -16.30
CA THR A 19 5.91 4.07 -17.29
C THR A 19 4.44 3.80 -17.06
N GLY A 20 3.60 4.76 -17.45
CA GLY A 20 2.14 4.68 -17.33
C GLY A 20 1.62 5.47 -16.14
N VAL A 21 0.31 5.33 -15.90
CA VAL A 21 -0.37 5.88 -14.74
C VAL A 21 -0.94 4.74 -13.91
N LEU A 22 -0.76 4.79 -12.59
CA LEU A 22 -1.46 3.90 -11.67
C LEU A 22 -2.57 4.69 -10.99
N LYS A 23 -3.81 4.22 -11.11
CA LYS A 23 -4.93 4.80 -10.36
C LYS A 23 -5.15 3.95 -9.12
N LEU A 24 -4.74 4.44 -7.96
CA LEU A 24 -4.73 3.67 -6.71
C LEU A 24 -5.39 4.43 -5.56
N ARG A 25 -6.07 3.70 -4.69
CA ARG A 25 -6.57 4.21 -3.41
C ARG A 25 -5.54 3.99 -2.31
N LEU A 26 -5.28 5.00 -1.50
CA LEU A 26 -4.44 4.87 -0.31
C LEU A 26 -5.23 4.19 0.80
N ILE A 27 -4.86 2.97 1.16
CA ILE A 27 -5.48 2.22 2.26
C ILE A 27 -4.86 2.61 3.59
N HIS A 28 -3.53 2.75 3.65
CA HIS A 28 -2.85 3.11 4.88
C HIS A 28 -1.50 3.77 4.62
N SER A 29 -1.03 4.58 5.56
CA SER A 29 0.32 5.14 5.54
C SER A 29 0.90 5.21 6.95
N TRP A 30 2.22 5.02 7.06
CA TRP A 30 2.92 5.03 8.35
C TRP A 30 4.39 5.38 8.20
N LYS A 31 4.99 5.89 9.28
CA LYS A 31 6.43 6.07 9.41
C LYS A 31 7.02 4.83 10.08
N SER A 32 8.00 4.21 9.45
CA SER A 32 8.79 3.17 10.11
C SER A 32 9.82 3.83 11.01
N THR A 33 9.70 3.68 12.33
CA THR A 33 10.60 4.32 13.31
C THR A 33 11.47 3.31 14.04
N ASN A 34 12.59 3.78 14.59
CA ASN A 34 13.39 2.97 15.51
C ASN A 34 12.71 2.94 16.89
N PRO A 35 12.31 1.77 17.41
CA PRO A 35 11.71 1.68 18.75
C PRO A 35 12.63 2.21 19.87
N ALA A 36 13.94 2.08 19.71
CA ALA A 36 14.94 2.59 20.66
C ALA A 36 15.24 4.09 20.48
N ASN A 37 14.89 4.67 19.32
CA ASN A 37 15.01 6.10 19.06
C ASN A 37 13.82 6.57 18.22
N PRO A 38 12.68 6.90 18.84
CA PRO A 38 11.45 7.23 18.13
C PRO A 38 11.56 8.44 17.19
N GLY A 39 12.54 9.33 17.40
CA GLY A 39 12.82 10.44 16.52
C GLY A 39 13.52 10.06 15.20
N TYR A 40 14.05 8.84 15.12
CA TYR A 40 14.66 8.32 13.90
C TYR A 40 13.62 7.59 13.04
N VAL A 41 13.32 8.17 11.88
CA VAL A 41 12.46 7.56 10.84
C VAL A 41 13.35 6.85 9.81
N TYR A 42 13.06 5.59 9.53
CA TYR A 42 13.70 4.80 8.47
C TYR A 42 13.08 5.08 7.10
N ASP A 43 11.75 5.04 7.02
CA ASP A 43 11.00 5.25 5.78
C ASP A 43 9.58 5.77 6.07
N TYR A 44 8.92 6.24 5.02
CA TYR A 44 7.47 6.42 5.00
C TYR A 44 6.90 5.38 4.05
N SER A 45 6.06 4.52 4.62
CA SER A 45 5.48 3.38 3.93
C SER A 45 3.99 3.65 3.68
N THR A 46 3.51 3.15 2.54
CA THR A 46 2.12 3.32 2.10
C THR A 46 1.59 2.00 1.58
N LEU A 47 0.31 1.72 1.83
CA LEU A 47 -0.38 0.56 1.30
C LEU A 47 -1.47 1.03 0.36
N TRP A 48 -1.41 0.55 -0.89
CA TRP A 48 -2.29 0.97 -1.96
C TRP A 48 -3.12 -0.18 -2.47
N VAL A 49 -4.30 0.12 -3.01
CA VAL A 49 -5.15 -0.85 -3.72
C VAL A 49 -5.56 -0.30 -5.08
N ASP A 50 -5.64 -1.15 -6.10
CA ASP A 50 -6.27 -0.82 -7.38
C ASP A 50 -7.77 -1.18 -7.42
N GLU A 51 -8.44 -0.88 -8.53
CA GLU A 51 -9.87 -1.17 -8.72
C GLU A 51 -10.17 -2.69 -8.71
N THR A 52 -9.17 -3.55 -8.91
CA THR A 52 -9.33 -5.01 -8.85
C THR A 52 -9.24 -5.55 -7.42
N GLY A 53 -8.91 -4.70 -6.45
CA GLY A 53 -8.70 -5.08 -5.05
C GLY A 53 -7.28 -5.56 -4.74
N MET A 54 -6.36 -5.54 -5.72
CA MET A 54 -4.98 -5.99 -5.53
C MET A 54 -4.21 -4.97 -4.71
N LEU A 55 -3.50 -5.43 -3.68
CA LEU A 55 -2.68 -4.59 -2.80
C LEU A 55 -1.26 -4.42 -3.35
N ILE A 56 -0.65 -3.26 -3.10
CA ILE A 56 0.79 -3.04 -3.32
C ILE A 56 1.40 -2.12 -2.26
N HIS A 57 2.62 -2.45 -1.84
CA HIS A 57 3.40 -1.64 -0.91
C HIS A 57 4.09 -0.51 -1.65
N GLY A 58 3.91 0.72 -1.20
CA GLY A 58 4.69 1.89 -1.60
C GLY A 58 5.77 2.21 -0.56
N LEU A 59 7.01 2.41 -1.02
CA LEU A 59 8.18 2.71 -0.21
C LEU A 59 8.76 4.06 -0.60
N SER A 60 8.99 4.94 0.38
CA SER A 60 9.67 6.21 0.16
C SER A 60 10.82 6.45 1.14
N ASP A 61 11.80 7.25 0.73
CA ASP A 61 12.88 7.68 1.61
C ASP A 61 12.37 8.58 2.76
N ARG A 62 13.01 8.47 3.94
CA ARG A 62 12.68 9.25 5.14
C ARG A 62 12.67 10.76 4.91
N ASN A 63 13.52 11.28 4.03
CA ASN A 63 13.66 12.71 3.79
C ASN A 63 12.41 13.28 3.10
N PHE A 64 11.62 12.41 2.46
CA PHE A 64 10.38 12.79 1.77
C PHE A 64 9.12 12.51 2.60
N ALA A 65 9.26 11.89 3.77
CA ALA A 65 8.15 11.49 4.62
C ALA A 65 7.19 12.64 4.97
N GLY A 66 7.74 13.80 5.36
CA GLY A 66 6.91 14.95 5.74
C GLY A 66 6.12 15.53 4.56
N HIS A 67 6.70 15.52 3.35
CA HIS A 67 5.99 15.96 2.16
C HIS A 67 4.83 15.01 1.83
N LEU A 68 5.08 13.70 1.84
CA LEU A 68 4.05 12.70 1.56
C LEU A 68 2.93 12.72 2.61
N GLU A 69 3.26 12.87 3.88
CA GLU A 69 2.26 12.99 4.95
C GLU A 69 1.35 14.20 4.79
N SER A 70 1.86 15.31 4.23
CA SER A 70 1.04 16.48 3.91
C SER A 70 0.23 16.36 2.61
N LYS A 71 0.71 15.56 1.65
CA LYS A 71 0.11 15.42 0.31
C LYS A 71 -0.94 14.30 0.25
N LEU A 72 -0.74 13.24 1.04
CA LEU A 72 -1.52 12.01 0.95
C LEU A 72 -2.51 11.87 2.10
N SER A 73 -3.74 11.51 1.77
CA SER A 73 -4.81 11.25 2.72
C SER A 73 -5.31 9.81 2.60
N THR A 74 -5.38 9.10 3.73
CA THR A 74 -5.93 7.74 3.76
C THR A 74 -7.38 7.76 3.28
N GLY A 75 -7.74 6.80 2.44
CA GLY A 75 -9.07 6.69 1.83
C GLY A 75 -9.20 7.44 0.50
N SER A 76 -8.29 8.36 0.17
CA SER A 76 -8.28 9.08 -1.11
C SER A 76 -7.73 8.25 -2.26
N VAL A 77 -8.11 8.60 -3.48
CA VAL A 77 -7.68 7.94 -4.73
C VAL A 77 -6.79 8.88 -5.53
N TYR A 78 -5.67 8.36 -6.02
CA TYR A 78 -4.66 9.13 -6.72
C TYR A 78 -4.30 8.47 -8.06
N CYS A 79 -4.08 9.32 -9.06
CA CYS A 79 -3.29 8.97 -10.23
C CYS A 79 -1.81 9.19 -9.90
N ILE A 80 -1.02 8.10 -9.95
CA ILE A 80 0.40 8.07 -9.61
C ILE A 80 1.21 7.92 -10.90
N LYS A 81 2.18 8.82 -11.10
CA LYS A 81 3.08 8.88 -12.27
C LYS A 81 4.53 8.95 -11.80
N GLU A 82 5.48 8.71 -12.70
CA GLU A 82 6.92 8.79 -12.40
C GLU A 82 7.33 7.90 -11.20
N PHE A 83 6.76 6.70 -11.15
CA PHE A 83 7.06 5.68 -10.14
C PHE A 83 8.10 4.68 -10.66
N ILE A 84 8.65 3.86 -9.78
CA ILE A 84 9.54 2.74 -10.16
C ILE A 84 9.12 1.49 -9.41
N THR A 85 8.80 0.41 -10.10
CA THR A 85 8.54 -0.89 -9.45
C THR A 85 9.85 -1.60 -9.11
N ARG A 86 9.87 -2.24 -7.94
CA ARG A 86 11.02 -3.01 -7.43
C ARG A 86 10.54 -4.33 -6.83
N PRO A 87 11.43 -5.31 -6.62
CA PRO A 87 11.09 -6.47 -5.81
C PRO A 87 10.63 -6.02 -4.43
N ALA A 88 9.58 -6.64 -3.91
CA ALA A 88 9.12 -6.37 -2.55
C ALA A 88 10.19 -6.79 -1.52
N LYS A 89 10.15 -6.17 -0.33
CA LYS A 89 11.06 -6.52 0.79
C LYS A 89 10.92 -8.02 1.13
N GLU A 90 12.00 -8.69 1.50
CA GLU A 90 11.94 -10.12 1.83
C GLU A 90 11.13 -10.40 3.12
N LEU A 91 11.19 -9.44 4.06
CA LEU A 91 10.58 -9.54 5.39
C LEU A 91 9.64 -8.37 5.66
N TYR A 92 8.68 -8.62 6.55
CA TYR A 92 7.74 -7.65 7.09
C TYR A 92 6.91 -6.92 6.03
N ARG A 93 6.58 -7.61 4.93
CA ARG A 93 5.72 -7.03 3.89
C ARG A 93 4.30 -6.84 4.42
N PRO A 94 3.64 -5.70 4.13
CA PRO A 94 2.25 -5.47 4.53
C PRO A 94 1.23 -6.21 3.65
N CYS A 95 1.65 -6.72 2.48
CA CYS A 95 0.80 -7.41 1.52
C CYS A 95 1.54 -8.55 0.81
N MET A 96 0.79 -9.45 0.19
CA MET A 96 1.29 -10.62 -0.54
C MET A 96 2.00 -10.29 -1.86
N ASN A 97 1.88 -9.07 -2.35
CA ASN A 97 2.47 -8.66 -3.61
C ASN A 97 4.01 -8.84 -3.61
N ASN A 98 4.53 -9.42 -4.69
CA ASN A 98 5.96 -9.69 -4.87
C ASN A 98 6.72 -8.48 -5.44
N ILE A 99 6.00 -7.44 -5.85
CA ILE A 99 6.55 -6.15 -6.23
C ILE A 99 6.08 -5.06 -5.27
N CYS A 100 6.86 -3.99 -5.19
CA CYS A 100 6.52 -2.76 -4.49
C CYS A 100 6.78 -1.55 -5.40
N ILE A 101 6.10 -0.45 -5.13
CA ILE A 101 6.33 0.82 -5.81
C ILE A 101 7.32 1.65 -4.97
N SER A 102 8.38 2.13 -5.62
CA SER A 102 9.27 3.12 -5.03
C SER A 102 8.76 4.52 -5.37
N ILE A 103 8.37 5.24 -4.33
CA ILE A 103 7.96 6.63 -4.38
C ILE A 103 9.22 7.47 -4.23
N VAL A 104 9.59 8.15 -5.31
CA VAL A 104 10.77 9.00 -5.40
C VAL A 104 10.34 10.47 -5.46
N PRO A 105 11.25 11.45 -5.29
CA PRO A 105 10.89 12.87 -5.34
C PRO A 105 10.23 13.31 -6.66
N ALA A 106 10.49 12.59 -7.75
CA ALA A 106 9.84 12.83 -9.05
C ALA A 106 8.43 12.25 -9.16
N THR A 107 8.04 11.32 -8.26
CA THR A 107 6.73 10.67 -8.29
C THR A 107 5.64 11.71 -8.06
N ASP A 108 4.72 11.78 -9.02
CA ASP A 108 3.59 12.69 -8.95
C ASP A 108 2.32 11.98 -8.47
N PHE A 109 1.50 12.73 -7.75
CA PHE A 109 0.24 12.27 -7.18
C PHE A 109 -0.82 13.33 -7.49
N GLU A 110 -1.79 12.95 -8.32
CA GLU A 110 -2.95 13.75 -8.68
C GLU A 110 -4.18 13.16 -7.98
N ASP A 111 -4.80 13.92 -7.06
CA ASP A 111 -5.99 13.48 -6.35
C ASP A 111 -7.20 13.44 -7.29
N VAL A 112 -7.79 12.26 -7.44
CA VAL A 112 -8.96 11.99 -8.30
C VAL A 112 -10.10 11.37 -7.49
N THR A 113 -10.10 11.54 -6.18
CA THR A 113 -11.06 10.92 -5.25
C THR A 113 -12.52 11.19 -5.65
N ALA A 114 -12.82 12.42 -6.10
CA ALA A 114 -14.16 12.81 -6.53
C ALA A 114 -14.70 12.01 -7.73
N PHE A 115 -13.84 11.36 -8.50
CA PHE A 115 -14.17 10.65 -9.73
C PHE A 115 -13.93 9.12 -9.63
N ALA A 116 -13.71 8.61 -8.42
CA ALA A 116 -13.33 7.23 -8.17
C ALA A 116 -14.42 6.49 -7.38
N THR A 117 -15.46 6.02 -8.08
CA THR A 117 -16.60 5.30 -7.48
C THR A 117 -16.34 3.82 -7.24
N ASP A 118 -15.35 3.24 -7.92
CA ASP A 118 -15.24 1.78 -8.07
C ASP A 118 -14.14 1.14 -7.19
N PHE A 119 -13.56 1.90 -6.26
CA PHE A 119 -12.55 1.39 -5.34
C PHE A 119 -13.18 0.82 -4.07
N VAL A 120 -12.72 -0.37 -3.68
CA VAL A 120 -12.97 -0.93 -2.34
C VAL A 120 -12.49 0.06 -1.26
N SER A 121 -13.23 0.17 -0.15
CA SER A 121 -12.85 1.05 0.97
C SER A 121 -11.62 0.54 1.70
N ASP A 122 -11.54 -0.77 1.84
CA ASP A 122 -10.51 -1.50 2.56
C ASP A 122 -10.19 -2.78 1.80
N SER A 123 -8.94 -3.23 1.87
CA SER A 123 -8.51 -4.52 1.32
C SER A 123 -7.58 -5.21 2.31
N PHE A 124 -7.77 -6.52 2.48
CA PHE A 124 -7.05 -7.35 3.42
C PHE A 124 -6.58 -8.64 2.76
N ASP A 125 -5.32 -8.99 2.96
CA ASP A 125 -4.81 -10.32 2.63
C ASP A 125 -5.20 -11.32 3.73
N PHE A 126 -6.32 -12.01 3.53
CA PHE A 126 -6.81 -13.00 4.50
C PHE A 126 -5.92 -14.23 4.57
N CYS A 127 -5.72 -14.73 5.79
CA CYS A 127 -5.14 -16.05 6.05
C CYS A 127 -6.23 -16.92 6.68
N GLN A 128 -6.36 -18.16 6.20
CA GLN A 128 -7.23 -19.16 6.83
C GLN A 128 -6.80 -19.36 8.30
N PHE A 129 -7.77 -19.49 9.20
CA PHE A 129 -7.50 -19.57 10.65
C PHE A 129 -6.59 -20.76 10.98
N GLU A 130 -6.82 -21.90 10.34
CA GLU A 130 -6.05 -23.14 10.47
C GLU A 130 -4.58 -22.95 10.07
N SER A 131 -4.31 -22.01 9.16
CA SER A 131 -2.98 -21.71 8.67
C SER A 131 -2.21 -20.72 9.56
N LEU A 132 -2.87 -20.08 10.54
CA LEU A 132 -2.23 -19.09 11.41
C LEU A 132 -1.10 -19.70 12.26
N ARG A 133 -1.29 -20.92 12.77
CA ARG A 133 -0.26 -21.61 13.56
C ARG A 133 1.01 -21.85 12.75
N ASN A 134 0.86 -22.13 11.46
CA ASN A 134 1.97 -22.37 10.55
C ASN A 134 2.74 -21.09 10.21
N ARG A 135 2.20 -19.90 10.54
CA ARG A 135 2.89 -18.62 10.38
C ARG A 135 3.71 -18.21 11.61
N ALA A 136 3.70 -18.99 12.70
CA ALA A 136 4.51 -18.69 13.87
C ALA A 136 6.01 -18.64 13.50
N GLY A 137 6.66 -17.49 13.72
CA GLY A 137 8.06 -17.26 13.35
C GLY A 137 8.30 -16.99 11.86
N ILE A 138 7.27 -17.02 11.01
CA ILE A 138 7.35 -16.63 9.59
C ILE A 138 7.11 -15.13 9.49
N ASN A 139 8.19 -14.37 9.39
CA ASN A 139 8.15 -12.91 9.38
C ASN A 139 8.15 -12.30 7.97
N THR A 140 7.83 -13.08 6.93
CA THR A 140 7.85 -12.63 5.54
C THR A 140 6.72 -11.63 5.24
N ILE A 141 5.54 -11.86 5.82
CA ILE A 141 4.32 -11.09 5.56
C ILE A 141 3.61 -10.81 6.89
N LEU A 142 3.34 -9.55 7.17
CA LEU A 142 2.61 -9.11 8.35
C LEU A 142 1.14 -9.53 8.19
N THR A 143 0.65 -10.30 9.15
CA THR A 143 -0.76 -10.70 9.17
C THR A 143 -1.56 -9.65 9.93
N GLY A 144 -2.48 -8.98 9.26
CA GLY A 144 -3.43 -8.07 9.90
C GLY A 144 -4.33 -8.82 10.89
N ARG A 145 -4.66 -8.20 12.02
CA ARG A 145 -5.67 -8.71 12.95
C ARG A 145 -7.00 -8.02 12.65
N MET A 146 -7.99 -8.76 12.16
CA MET A 146 -9.39 -8.33 12.25
C MET A 146 -9.98 -8.91 13.53
N TYR A 147 -10.42 -8.04 14.43
CA TYR A 147 -11.29 -8.45 15.53
C TYR A 147 -12.71 -8.50 14.97
N CYS A 148 -13.33 -9.68 14.93
CA CYS A 148 -14.78 -9.73 14.94
C CYS A 148 -15.19 -9.38 16.38
N ALA A 149 -15.67 -8.16 16.60
CA ALA A 149 -16.40 -7.89 17.82
C ALA A 149 -17.66 -8.75 17.77
N TYR A 150 -17.63 -9.92 18.42
CA TYR A 150 -18.87 -10.60 18.78
C TYR A 150 -19.62 -9.62 19.67
N ALA A 151 -20.57 -8.89 19.09
CA ALA A 151 -21.68 -8.40 19.86
C ALA A 151 -22.23 -9.63 20.57
N LEU A 152 -22.17 -9.62 21.90
CA LEU A 152 -22.82 -10.60 22.75
C LEU A 152 -24.32 -10.52 22.45
N LEU A 153 -24.78 -11.24 21.42
CA LEU A 153 -26.15 -11.74 21.35
C LEU A 153 -26.23 -12.91 22.34
N ASN A 154 -26.10 -12.57 23.62
CA ASN A 154 -26.69 -13.37 24.68
C ASN A 154 -28.15 -12.92 24.76
N TYR A 155 -29.04 -13.85 24.40
CA TYR A 155 -30.45 -13.85 24.74
C TYR A 155 -30.72 -13.25 26.13
N VAL A 156 -31.49 -12.16 26.21
CA VAL A 156 -32.81 -12.05 26.88
C VAL A 156 -33.59 -10.93 26.18
#